data_AF-A0A147JRT2-F1
#
_entry.id   AF-A0A147JRT2-F1
#
_cell.length_a   1.000
_cell.length_b   1.000
_cell.length_c   1.000
_cell.angle_alpha   90.00
_cell.angle_beta   90.00
_cell.angle_gamma   90.00
#
_symmetry.space_group_name_H-M   'P 1'
#
loop_
_entity.id
_entity.type
_entity.pdbx_description
1 polymer ?
#
loop_
_entity_poly.entity_id
_entity_poly.type
_entity_poly.pdbx_seq_one_letter_code
_entity_poly.pdbx_strand_id
1 'polypeptide(L)'
;MPLDLQVDKCASAPTLAVFTIFVILCSSVAIVTFQSLEERGVSTIILKSAADVVCATASQVESELNSTLESSIAAAMYDVGLRGGTRENVENYIREYVNAHISDINASSRSTLKVTVPLCDDNSLMIEWLPNGSIRARGYLDASFEHVMGPRAFGLSLHAMSRPRFERIRHVAELSSVLVADADLAELEELERALNENYACEGLAVELVDENGIVSVTVRDIFGARGVFVP
;
A
#
# COMPACT_ATOMS: atom_id res chain seq x y z
N MET A 1 -94.86 25.62 13.10
CA MET A 1 -94.11 26.06 14.29
C MET A 1 -94.44 25.08 15.41
N PRO A 2 -93.48 24.39 16.05
CA PRO A 2 -92.12 24.03 15.63
C PRO A 2 -91.94 22.51 15.40
N LEU A 3 -90.98 22.15 14.54
CA LEU A 3 -90.32 20.85 14.56
C LEU A 3 -89.26 20.90 15.66
N ASP A 4 -89.36 20.04 16.66
CA ASP A 4 -88.21 19.75 17.51
C ASP A 4 -87.54 18.47 17.01
N LEU A 5 -86.37 18.66 16.42
CA LEU A 5 -85.40 17.63 16.07
C LEU A 5 -85.11 16.75 17.29
N GLN A 6 -85.55 15.50 17.26
CA GLN A 6 -84.87 14.45 18.00
C GLN A 6 -83.51 14.22 17.34
N VAL A 7 -82.48 14.91 17.84
CA VAL A 7 -81.09 14.60 17.53
C VAL A 7 -80.78 13.24 18.17
N ASP A 8 -80.51 12.24 17.33
CA ASP A 8 -80.08 10.89 17.70
C ASP A 8 -78.91 10.90 18.71
N LYS A 9 -79.23 10.79 19.99
CA LYS A 9 -78.24 10.67 21.08
C LYS A 9 -77.73 9.24 21.31
N CYS A 10 -78.21 8.24 20.56
CA CYS A 10 -77.78 6.84 20.68
C CYS A 10 -76.82 6.35 19.59
N ALA A 11 -76.48 7.18 18.59
CA ALA A 11 -75.53 6.81 17.54
C ALA A 11 -74.06 7.20 17.85
N SER A 12 -73.79 7.98 18.92
CA SER A 12 -72.48 8.60 19.16
C SER A 12 -71.46 7.71 19.87
N ALA A 13 -71.89 6.83 20.78
CA ALA A 13 -70.99 5.94 21.52
C ALA A 13 -70.31 4.86 20.65
N PRO A 14 -71.04 4.12 19.79
CA PRO A 14 -70.40 3.11 18.93
C PRO A 14 -69.53 3.74 17.83
N THR A 15 -69.92 4.90 17.29
CA THR A 15 -69.08 5.64 16.32
C THR A 15 -67.80 6.17 16.96
N LEU A 16 -67.88 6.67 18.19
CA LEU A 16 -66.71 7.11 18.96
C LEU A 16 -65.79 5.93 19.32
N ALA A 17 -66.35 4.77 19.66
CA ALA A 17 -65.58 3.54 19.92
C ALA A 17 -64.85 3.03 18.66
N VAL A 18 -65.50 3.05 17.50
CA VAL A 18 -64.86 2.69 16.22
C VAL A 18 -63.76 3.69 15.87
N PHE A 19 -64.01 4.99 16.09
CA PHE A 19 -63.01 6.02 15.84
C PHE A 19 -61.79 5.90 16.76
N THR A 20 -61.98 5.63 18.06
CA THR A 20 -60.86 5.43 18.99
C THR A 20 -60.07 4.16 18.67
N ILE A 21 -60.75 3.06 18.33
CA ILE A 21 -60.07 1.83 17.86
C ILE A 21 -59.28 2.11 16.58
N PHE A 22 -59.86 2.85 15.63
CA PHE A 22 -59.18 3.23 14.39
C PHE A 22 -57.93 4.08 14.66
N VAL A 23 -58.02 5.09 15.55
CA VAL A 23 -56.87 5.92 15.94
C VAL A 23 -55.78 5.07 16.60
N ILE A 24 -56.14 4.17 17.53
CA ILE A 24 -55.17 3.28 18.18
C ILE A 24 -54.48 2.37 17.17
N LEU A 25 -55.22 1.80 16.21
CA LEU A 25 -54.67 0.96 15.14
C LEU A 25 -53.75 1.77 14.22
N CYS A 26 -54.17 2.97 13.79
CA CYS A 26 -53.34 3.86 12.97
C CYS A 26 -52.05 4.27 13.69
N SER A 27 -52.12 4.61 14.98
CA SER A 27 -50.94 4.94 15.78
C SER A 27 -50.01 3.74 15.94
N SER A 28 -50.55 2.53 16.14
CA SER A 28 -49.75 1.30 16.22
C SER A 28 -49.03 1.01 14.90
N VAL A 29 -49.74 1.11 13.77
CA VAL A 29 -49.14 0.94 12.43
C VAL A 29 -48.05 2.00 12.20
N ALA A 30 -48.32 3.27 12.55
CA ALA A 30 -47.35 4.34 12.41
C ALA A 30 -46.07 4.06 13.22
N ILE A 31 -46.19 3.67 14.49
CA ILE A 31 -45.04 3.33 15.34
C ILE A 31 -44.22 2.19 14.74
N VAL A 32 -44.88 1.10 14.31
CA VAL A 32 -44.20 -0.04 13.69
C VAL A 32 -43.49 0.39 12.40
N THR A 33 -44.13 1.23 11.58
CA THR A 33 -43.49 1.74 10.36
C THR A 33 -42.28 2.62 10.66
N PHE A 34 -42.34 3.51 11.66
CA PHE A 34 -41.21 4.35 12.05
C PHE A 34 -40.05 3.53 12.61
N GLN A 35 -40.33 2.57 13.49
CA GLN A 35 -39.31 1.65 14.02
C GLN A 35 -38.64 0.87 12.89
N SER A 36 -39.42 0.33 11.95
CA SER A 36 -38.87 -0.41 10.81
C SER A 36 -38.01 0.47 9.88
N LEU A 37 -38.34 1.76 9.74
CA LEU A 37 -37.57 2.71 8.95
C LEU A 37 -36.26 3.08 9.66
N GLU A 38 -36.29 3.33 10.96
CA GLU A 38 -35.09 3.58 11.77
C GLU A 38 -34.15 2.38 11.76
N GLU A 39 -34.65 1.16 11.95
CA GLU A 39 -33.87 -0.08 11.89
C GLU A 39 -33.19 -0.27 10.53
N ARG A 40 -33.92 0.00 9.43
CA ARG A 40 -33.34 -0.01 8.08
C ARG A 40 -32.27 1.07 7.90
N GLY A 41 -32.52 2.27 8.41
CA GLY A 41 -31.55 3.37 8.40
C GLY A 41 -30.26 3.02 9.13
N VAL A 42 -30.36 2.51 10.36
CA VAL A 42 -29.19 2.07 11.14
C VAL A 42 -28.46 0.91 10.45
N SER A 43 -29.19 -0.07 9.91
CA SER A 43 -28.59 -1.20 9.19
C SER A 43 -27.79 -0.75 7.96
N THR A 44 -28.33 0.19 7.17
CA THR A 44 -27.62 0.75 6.01
C THR A 44 -26.37 1.54 6.40
N ILE A 45 -26.42 2.31 7.50
CA ILE A 45 -25.24 3.01 8.03
C ILE A 45 -24.16 2.02 8.49
N ILE A 46 -24.54 0.95 9.19
CA ILE A 46 -23.61 -0.09 9.66
C ILE A 46 -22.96 -0.81 8.47
N LEU A 47 -23.74 -1.20 7.47
CA LEU A 47 -23.22 -1.86 6.26
C LEU A 47 -22.26 -0.96 5.48
N LYS A 48 -22.60 0.33 5.35
CA LYS A 48 -21.71 1.31 4.72
C LYS A 48 -20.40 1.47 5.48
N SER A 49 -20.48 1.65 6.80
CA SER A 49 -19.31 1.74 7.67
C SER A 49 -18.42 0.49 7.56
N ALA A 50 -19.01 -0.70 7.55
CA ALA A 50 -18.28 -1.96 7.33
C ALA A 50 -17.59 -2.00 5.95
N ALA A 51 -18.23 -1.51 4.90
CA ALA A 51 -17.61 -1.41 3.58
C ALA A 51 -16.45 -0.40 3.57
N ASP A 52 -16.62 0.75 4.21
CA ASP A 52 -15.56 1.77 4.32
C ASP A 52 -14.34 1.21 5.07
N VAL A 53 -14.55 0.43 6.14
CA VAL A 53 -13.47 -0.26 6.89
C VAL A 53 -12.73 -1.26 6.01
N VAL A 54 -13.47 -2.06 5.22
CA VAL A 54 -12.87 -3.03 4.29
C VAL A 54 -12.00 -2.31 3.26
N CYS A 55 -12.53 -1.29 2.60
CA CYS A 55 -11.81 -0.51 1.60
C CYS A 55 -10.57 0.18 2.18
N ALA A 56 -10.71 0.83 3.34
CA ALA A 56 -9.61 1.50 4.01
C ALA A 56 -8.50 0.51 4.39
N THR A 57 -8.87 -0.68 4.88
CA THR A 57 -7.88 -1.71 5.23
C THR A 57 -7.20 -2.28 3.99
N ALA A 58 -7.94 -2.49 2.90
CA ALA A 58 -7.35 -2.93 1.64
C ALA A 58 -6.34 -1.91 1.09
N SER A 59 -6.71 -0.62 1.04
CA SER A 59 -5.80 0.45 0.63
C SER A 59 -4.58 0.58 1.54
N GLN A 60 -4.76 0.41 2.86
CA GLN A 60 -3.65 0.43 3.80
C GLN A 60 -2.67 -0.72 3.52
N VAL A 61 -3.18 -1.95 3.41
CA VAL A 61 -2.36 -3.14 3.14
C VAL A 61 -1.65 -3.01 1.79
N GLU A 62 -2.33 -2.49 0.77
CA GLU A 62 -1.73 -2.21 -0.54
C GLU A 62 -0.58 -1.21 -0.44
N SER A 63 -0.80 -0.09 0.26
CA SER A 63 0.23 0.93 0.46
C SER A 63 1.42 0.39 1.26
N GLU A 64 1.16 -0.42 2.28
CA GLU A 64 2.18 -1.03 3.13
C GLU A 64 3.03 -2.01 2.33
N LEU A 65 2.40 -2.91 1.57
CA LEU A 65 3.09 -3.85 0.70
C LEU A 65 3.92 -3.15 -0.38
N ASN A 66 3.41 -2.09 -0.99
CA ASN A 66 4.16 -1.32 -1.99
C ASN A 66 5.37 -0.60 -1.39
N SER A 67 5.23 -0.03 -0.19
CA SER A 67 6.35 0.58 0.55
C SER A 67 7.39 -0.46 0.97
N THR A 68 6.93 -1.63 1.41
CA THR A 68 7.79 -2.77 1.75
C THR A 68 8.49 -3.31 0.52
N LEU A 69 7.82 -3.40 -0.63
CA LEU A 69 8.42 -3.81 -1.90
C LEU A 69 9.52 -2.83 -2.32
N GLU A 70 9.27 -1.52 -2.30
CA GLU A 70 10.30 -0.50 -2.59
C GLU A 70 11.53 -0.65 -1.68
N SER A 71 11.30 -0.81 -0.37
CA SER A 71 12.37 -0.98 0.62
C SER A 71 13.12 -2.31 0.44
N SER A 72 12.41 -3.39 0.13
CA SER A 72 12.98 -4.72 -0.11
C SER A 72 13.88 -4.73 -1.34
N ILE A 73 13.52 -4.01 -2.41
CA ILE A 73 14.36 -3.89 -3.59
C ILE A 73 15.66 -3.17 -3.23
N ALA A 74 15.60 -2.05 -2.52
CA ALA A 74 16.80 -1.34 -2.10
C ALA A 74 17.70 -2.21 -1.19
N ALA A 75 17.11 -2.89 -0.21
CA ALA A 75 17.82 -3.76 0.72
C ALA A 75 18.46 -4.98 0.03
N ALA A 76 17.70 -5.66 -0.84
CA ALA A 76 18.18 -6.81 -1.61
C ALA A 76 19.37 -6.42 -2.49
N MET A 77 19.25 -5.31 -3.19
CA MET A 77 20.33 -4.83 -4.07
C MET A 77 21.59 -4.46 -3.30
N TYR A 78 21.44 -3.86 -2.12
CA TYR A 78 22.58 -3.53 -1.26
C TYR A 78 23.24 -4.79 -0.70
N ASP A 79 22.48 -5.71 -0.09
CA ASP A 79 23.04 -6.91 0.57
C ASP A 79 23.64 -7.89 -0.45
N VAL A 80 22.95 -8.14 -1.56
CA VAL A 80 23.47 -9.00 -2.63
C VAL A 80 24.65 -8.33 -3.33
N GLY A 81 24.60 -7.01 -3.53
CA GLY A 81 25.70 -6.23 -4.11
C GLY A 81 26.98 -6.32 -3.27
N LEU A 82 26.89 -6.15 -1.95
CA LEU A 82 28.02 -6.30 -1.03
C LEU A 82 28.66 -7.69 -1.07
N ARG A 83 27.87 -8.72 -1.34
CA ARG A 83 28.33 -10.13 -1.39
C ARG A 83 28.74 -10.58 -2.79
N GLY A 84 28.67 -9.70 -3.80
CA GLY A 84 28.96 -10.04 -5.19
C GLY A 84 27.99 -11.04 -5.81
N GLY A 85 26.74 -11.08 -5.37
CA GLY A 85 25.74 -12.04 -5.86
C GLY A 85 25.16 -11.67 -7.24
N THR A 86 24.18 -12.46 -7.66
CA THR A 86 23.56 -12.37 -8.99
C THR A 86 22.18 -11.70 -8.97
N ARG A 87 21.64 -11.39 -10.16
CA ARG A 87 20.25 -10.91 -10.31
C ARG A 87 19.22 -11.85 -9.69
N GLU A 88 19.40 -13.16 -9.85
CA GLU A 88 18.51 -14.16 -9.26
C GLU A 88 18.53 -14.11 -7.73
N ASN A 89 19.69 -13.87 -7.13
CA ASN A 89 19.79 -13.70 -5.68
C ASN A 89 19.00 -12.47 -5.20
N VAL A 90 19.05 -11.36 -5.95
CA VAL A 90 18.26 -10.16 -5.65
C VAL A 90 16.77 -10.47 -5.70
N GLU A 91 16.31 -11.09 -6.79
CA GLU A 91 14.89 -11.39 -6.98
C GLU A 91 14.35 -12.31 -5.88
N ASN A 92 15.12 -13.34 -5.50
CA ASN A 92 14.76 -14.23 -4.41
C ASN A 92 14.67 -13.48 -3.08
N TYR A 93 15.62 -12.61 -2.78
CA TYR A 93 15.64 -11.82 -1.56
C TYR A 93 14.46 -10.82 -1.49
N ILE A 94 14.09 -10.20 -2.62
CA ILE A 94 12.89 -9.36 -2.72
C ILE A 94 11.64 -10.18 -2.37
N ARG A 95 11.46 -11.35 -3.00
CA ARG A 95 10.29 -12.22 -2.72
C ARG A 95 10.26 -12.66 -1.27
N GLU A 96 11.40 -13.06 -0.70
CA GLU A 96 11.51 -13.49 0.71
C GLU A 96 11.07 -12.38 1.67
N TYR A 97 11.54 -11.15 1.48
CA TYR A 97 11.17 -10.00 2.32
C TYR A 97 9.68 -9.68 2.23
N VAL A 98 9.13 -9.63 1.01
CA VAL A 98 7.71 -9.36 0.81
C VAL A 98 6.86 -10.48 1.41
N ASN A 99 7.25 -11.74 1.24
CA ASN A 99 6.55 -12.90 1.78
C ASN A 99 6.58 -12.98 3.31
N ALA A 100 7.69 -12.57 3.93
CA ALA A 100 7.78 -12.43 5.38
C ALA A 100 6.73 -11.42 5.87
N HIS A 101 6.65 -10.25 5.21
CA HIS A 101 5.69 -9.22 5.58
C HIS A 101 4.23 -9.63 5.31
N ILE A 102 3.96 -10.32 4.20
CA ILE A 102 2.63 -10.91 3.94
C ILE A 102 2.24 -11.90 5.04
N SER A 103 3.20 -12.70 5.52
CA SER A 103 2.97 -13.63 6.63
C SER A 103 2.57 -12.90 7.91
N ASP A 104 3.19 -11.76 8.21
CA ASP A 104 2.83 -10.91 9.36
C ASP A 104 1.43 -10.31 9.23
N ILE A 105 1.05 -9.85 8.02
CA ILE A 105 -0.29 -9.32 7.73
C ILE A 105 -1.37 -10.38 7.96
N ASN A 106 -1.09 -11.62 7.53
CA ASN A 106 -1.98 -12.77 7.70
C ASN A 106 -2.04 -13.26 9.15
N ALA A 107 -0.93 -13.19 9.89
CA ALA A 107 -0.88 -13.53 11.31
C ALA A 107 -1.60 -12.51 12.20
N SER A 108 -1.72 -11.26 11.74
CA SER A 108 -2.38 -10.18 12.46
C SER A 108 -3.89 -10.39 12.56
N SER A 109 -4.35 -10.79 13.75
CA SER A 109 -5.78 -10.94 14.03
C SER A 109 -6.49 -9.58 14.08
N ARG A 110 -7.59 -9.44 13.33
CA ARG A 110 -8.47 -8.27 13.37
C ARG A 110 -9.84 -8.72 13.86
N SER A 111 -10.46 -7.95 14.76
CA SER A 111 -11.68 -8.36 15.47
C SER A 111 -12.92 -8.49 14.57
N THR A 112 -13.01 -7.70 13.52
CA THR A 112 -14.19 -7.63 12.63
C THR A 112 -13.90 -7.91 11.17
N LEU A 113 -12.63 -8.18 10.83
CA LEU A 113 -12.16 -8.31 9.45
C LEU A 113 -11.29 -9.54 9.29
N LYS A 114 -11.63 -10.41 8.33
CA LYS A 114 -10.76 -11.47 7.86
C LYS A 114 -9.96 -10.95 6.66
N VAL A 115 -8.64 -10.99 6.79
CA VAL A 115 -7.70 -10.62 5.72
C VAL A 115 -6.95 -11.87 5.31
N THR A 116 -6.82 -12.10 4.01
CA THR A 116 -6.03 -13.20 3.46
C THR A 116 -5.30 -12.69 2.24
N VAL A 117 -3.98 -12.68 2.31
CA VAL A 117 -3.09 -12.24 1.22
C VAL A 117 -2.25 -13.44 0.80
N PRO A 118 -2.29 -13.88 -0.47
CA PRO A 118 -1.44 -14.96 -0.95
C PRO A 118 0.03 -14.53 -0.97
N LEU A 119 0.95 -15.48 -0.78
CA LEU A 119 2.39 -15.23 -0.94
C LEU A 119 2.72 -14.92 -2.40
N CYS A 120 3.72 -14.07 -2.60
CA CYS A 120 4.32 -13.77 -3.89
C CYS A 120 5.13 -14.97 -4.41
N ASP A 121 4.92 -15.26 -5.68
CA ASP A 121 5.65 -16.21 -6.53
C ASP A 121 6.02 -15.52 -7.85
N ASP A 122 6.63 -16.26 -8.78
CA ASP A 122 7.04 -15.74 -10.09
C ASP A 122 5.88 -15.28 -10.97
N ASN A 123 4.66 -15.78 -10.71
CA ASN A 123 3.47 -15.45 -11.52
C ASN A 123 2.75 -14.21 -10.98
N SER A 124 2.83 -13.98 -9.67
CA SER A 124 2.15 -12.89 -8.98
C SER A 124 3.01 -11.63 -8.86
N LEU A 125 4.34 -11.77 -8.86
CA LEU A 125 5.29 -10.65 -8.84
C LEU A 125 6.31 -10.77 -9.97
N MET A 126 6.18 -9.92 -10.98
CA MET A 126 7.13 -9.79 -12.08
C MET A 126 8.18 -8.73 -11.74
N ILE A 127 9.46 -9.11 -11.85
CA ILE A 127 10.61 -8.23 -11.63
C ILE A 127 11.32 -8.00 -12.98
N GLU A 128 11.36 -6.74 -13.43
CA GLU A 128 11.97 -6.32 -14.68
C GLU A 128 13.25 -5.52 -14.39
N TRP A 129 14.36 -5.97 -14.97
CA TRP A 129 15.63 -5.24 -14.98
C TRP A 129 15.65 -4.28 -16.17
N LEU A 130 15.72 -2.98 -15.88
CA LEU A 130 15.79 -1.96 -16.91
C LEU A 130 17.23 -1.84 -17.45
N PRO A 131 17.41 -1.37 -18.71
CA PRO A 131 18.75 -1.22 -19.31
C PRO A 131 19.71 -0.30 -18.54
N ASN A 132 19.17 0.58 -17.70
CA ASN A 132 19.94 1.46 -16.83
C ASN A 132 20.37 0.78 -15.51
N GLY A 133 20.06 -0.50 -15.30
CA GLY A 133 20.38 -1.24 -14.07
C GLY A 133 19.40 -1.02 -12.91
N SER A 134 18.30 -0.31 -13.13
CA SER A 134 17.22 -0.16 -12.14
C SER A 134 16.25 -1.34 -12.20
N ILE A 135 15.56 -1.59 -11.10
CA ILE A 135 14.53 -2.64 -11.01
C ILE A 135 13.14 -2.01 -11.02
N ARG A 136 12.24 -2.62 -11.79
CA ARG A 136 10.81 -2.37 -11.73
C ARG A 136 10.09 -3.65 -11.35
N ALA A 137 9.34 -3.61 -10.26
CA ALA A 137 8.51 -4.72 -9.82
C ALA A 137 7.04 -4.38 -10.04
N ARG A 138 6.27 -5.33 -10.60
CA ARG A 138 4.82 -5.21 -10.81
C ARG A 138 4.14 -6.53 -10.54
N GLY A 139 2.97 -6.50 -9.93
CA GLY A 139 2.27 -7.71 -9.57
C GLY A 139 0.82 -7.48 -9.19
N TYR A 140 0.11 -8.58 -9.03
CA TYR A 140 -1.24 -8.60 -8.50
C TYR A 140 -1.39 -9.80 -7.57
N LEU A 141 -1.91 -9.54 -6.38
CA LEU A 141 -2.23 -10.58 -5.41
C LEU A 141 -3.75 -10.72 -5.33
N ASP A 142 -4.25 -11.94 -5.47
CA ASP A 142 -5.67 -12.28 -5.28
C ASP A 142 -6.00 -12.34 -3.78
N ALA A 143 -5.82 -11.19 -3.11
CA ALA A 143 -6.12 -11.02 -1.70
C ALA A 143 -7.62 -10.87 -1.46
N SER A 144 -8.09 -11.27 -0.28
CA SER A 144 -9.48 -11.13 0.13
C SER A 144 -9.59 -10.42 1.46
N PHE A 145 -10.54 -9.48 1.54
CA PHE A 145 -10.89 -8.73 2.74
C PHE A 145 -12.37 -8.94 2.99
N GLU A 146 -12.74 -9.50 4.14
CA GLU A 146 -14.13 -9.82 4.48
C GLU A 146 -14.48 -9.31 5.87
N HIS A 147 -15.47 -8.42 5.94
CA HIS A 147 -16.02 -7.96 7.22
C HIS A 147 -17.06 -8.95 7.74
N VAL A 148 -17.16 -9.12 9.06
CA VAL A 148 -18.17 -10.00 9.70
C VAL A 148 -19.62 -9.63 9.38
N MET A 149 -19.85 -8.41 8.89
CA MET A 149 -21.17 -7.90 8.47
C MET A 149 -21.49 -8.18 7.00
N GLY A 150 -20.56 -8.78 6.24
CA GLY A 150 -20.77 -9.20 4.85
C GLY A 150 -20.01 -8.44 3.75
N PRO A 151 -19.66 -7.13 3.87
CA PRO A 151 -18.89 -6.45 2.83
C PRO A 151 -17.53 -7.11 2.55
N ARG A 152 -17.16 -7.14 1.26
CA ARG A 152 -15.92 -7.76 0.78
C ARG A 152 -15.19 -6.87 -0.23
N ALA A 153 -13.85 -6.95 -0.22
CA ALA A 153 -12.97 -6.42 -1.26
C ALA A 153 -11.94 -7.47 -1.67
N PHE A 154 -11.44 -7.34 -2.89
CA PHE A 154 -10.54 -8.31 -3.49
C PHE A 154 -9.43 -7.63 -4.27
N GLY A 155 -8.27 -8.28 -4.30
CA GLY A 155 -7.13 -7.85 -5.07
C GLY A 155 -6.28 -6.81 -4.37
N LEU A 156 -4.97 -6.89 -4.63
CA LEU A 156 -4.00 -5.86 -4.29
C LEU A 156 -3.06 -5.69 -5.47
N SER A 157 -2.78 -4.44 -5.87
CA SER A 157 -1.78 -4.17 -6.88
C SER A 157 -0.42 -3.95 -6.24
N LEU A 158 0.60 -4.61 -6.80
CA LEU A 158 1.99 -4.42 -6.42
C LEU A 158 2.68 -3.61 -7.49
N HIS A 159 3.33 -2.52 -7.10
CA HIS A 159 4.15 -1.70 -7.96
C HIS A 159 5.28 -1.04 -7.18
N ALA A 160 6.51 -1.24 -7.64
CA ALA A 160 7.66 -0.49 -7.14
C ALA A 160 8.66 -0.24 -8.25
N MET A 161 9.36 0.88 -8.15
CA MET A 161 10.47 1.20 -9.02
C MET A 161 11.64 1.65 -8.15
N SER A 162 12.74 0.93 -8.26
CA SER A 162 13.98 1.32 -7.62
C SER A 162 14.61 2.48 -8.38
N ARG A 163 14.98 3.52 -7.65
CA ARG A 163 15.69 4.68 -8.22
C ARG A 163 17.20 4.45 -8.37
N PRO A 164 17.91 3.76 -7.47
CA PRO A 164 19.32 3.48 -7.69
C PRO A 164 19.53 2.58 -8.92
N ARG A 165 20.47 2.99 -9.77
CA ARG A 165 20.90 2.26 -10.97
C ARG A 165 22.05 1.32 -10.63
N PHE A 166 21.76 0.31 -9.81
CA PHE A 166 22.81 -0.50 -9.17
C PHE A 166 23.81 -1.14 -10.13
N GLU A 167 23.38 -1.63 -11.30
CA GLU A 167 24.34 -2.18 -12.28
C GLU A 167 25.23 -1.10 -12.88
N ARG A 168 24.70 0.11 -13.07
CA ARG A 168 25.51 1.25 -13.52
C ARG A 168 26.51 1.66 -12.46
N ILE A 169 26.08 1.74 -11.20
CA ILE A 169 26.94 2.03 -10.04
C ILE A 169 28.07 1.00 -9.97
N ARG A 170 27.74 -0.29 -10.08
CA ARG A 170 28.72 -1.38 -10.09
C ARG A 170 29.72 -1.23 -11.24
N HIS A 171 29.24 -1.00 -12.46
CA HIS A 171 30.11 -0.83 -13.62
C HIS A 171 31.06 0.36 -13.48
N VAL A 172 30.57 1.50 -12.96
CA VAL A 172 31.42 2.67 -12.69
C VAL A 172 32.46 2.34 -11.61
N ALA A 173 32.07 1.64 -10.55
CA ALA A 173 33.01 1.21 -9.51
C ALA A 173 34.11 0.28 -10.06
N GLU A 174 33.74 -0.69 -10.89
CA GLU A 174 34.68 -1.60 -11.57
C GLU A 174 35.64 -0.81 -12.48
N LEU A 175 35.14 0.12 -13.29
CA LEU A 175 35.99 0.97 -14.14
C LEU A 175 36.92 1.86 -13.32
N SER A 176 36.41 2.52 -12.28
CA SER A 176 37.20 3.34 -11.38
C SER A 176 38.29 2.54 -10.68
N SER A 177 38.02 1.29 -10.30
CA SER A 177 39.03 0.41 -9.69
C SER A 177 40.20 0.09 -10.63
N VAL A 178 39.93 -0.09 -11.93
CA VAL A 178 40.98 -0.30 -12.95
C VAL A 178 41.81 0.97 -13.11
N LEU A 179 41.17 2.13 -13.20
CA LEU A 179 41.85 3.42 -13.35
C LEU A 179 42.74 3.75 -12.15
N VAL A 180 42.27 3.43 -10.95
CA VAL A 180 43.04 3.60 -9.71
C VAL A 180 44.24 2.65 -9.64
N ALA A 181 44.13 1.43 -10.17
CA ALA A 181 45.24 0.48 -10.19
C ALA A 181 46.39 0.93 -11.10
N ASP A 182 46.10 1.72 -12.13
CA ASP A 182 47.06 2.27 -13.08
C ASP A 182 47.56 3.68 -12.71
N ALA A 183 46.95 4.34 -11.72
CA ALA A 183 47.24 5.71 -11.33
C ALA A 183 48.29 5.78 -10.19
N ASP A 184 49.14 6.80 -10.25
CA ASP A 184 50.01 7.14 -9.13
C ASP A 184 49.18 7.70 -7.96
N LEU A 185 49.47 7.25 -6.73
CA LEU A 185 48.77 7.69 -5.50
C LEU A 185 48.79 9.22 -5.30
N ALA A 186 49.76 9.92 -5.89
CA ALA A 186 49.87 11.38 -5.84
C ALA A 186 48.82 12.11 -6.71
N GLU A 187 48.17 11.40 -7.64
CA GLU A 187 47.19 11.95 -8.59
C GLU A 187 45.74 11.56 -8.23
N LEU A 188 45.53 10.97 -7.04
CA LEU A 188 44.23 10.43 -6.62
C LEU A 188 43.12 11.48 -6.59
N GLU A 189 43.41 12.68 -6.07
CA GLU A 189 42.43 13.78 -6.00
C GLU A 189 42.03 14.29 -7.40
N GLU A 190 42.99 14.34 -8.33
CA GLU A 190 42.78 14.77 -9.71
C GLU A 190 41.94 13.72 -10.47
N LEU A 191 42.22 12.43 -10.24
CA LEU A 191 41.43 11.32 -10.76
C LEU A 191 40.00 11.31 -10.21
N GLU A 192 39.82 11.51 -8.90
CA GLU A 192 38.50 11.63 -8.28
C GLU A 192 37.71 12.79 -8.88
N ARG A 193 38.34 13.97 -9.05
CA ARG A 193 37.69 15.12 -9.68
C ARG A 193 37.27 14.80 -11.12
N ALA A 194 38.16 14.22 -11.93
CA ALA A 194 37.88 13.85 -13.31
C ALA A 194 36.74 12.81 -13.41
N LEU A 195 36.71 11.82 -12.53
CA LEU A 195 35.63 10.83 -12.46
C LEU A 195 34.29 11.49 -12.11
N ASN A 196 34.26 12.37 -11.10
CA ASN A 196 33.05 13.08 -10.73
C ASN A 196 32.55 14.02 -11.84
N GLU A 197 33.44 14.70 -12.56
CA GLU A 197 33.06 15.52 -13.72
C GLU A 197 32.46 14.67 -14.85
N ASN A 198 33.05 13.52 -15.16
CA ASN A 198 32.59 12.61 -16.20
C ASN A 198 31.20 12.01 -15.88
N TYR A 199 30.93 11.71 -14.61
CA TYR A 199 29.67 11.10 -14.19
C TYR A 199 28.67 12.09 -13.58
N ALA A 200 28.97 13.39 -13.55
CA ALA A 200 28.10 14.43 -13.02
C ALA A 200 26.73 14.48 -13.73
N CYS A 201 26.72 14.34 -15.06
CA CYS A 201 25.47 14.32 -15.85
C CYS A 201 24.61 13.09 -15.56
N GLU A 202 25.22 12.01 -15.09
CA GLU A 202 24.50 10.82 -14.63
C GLU A 202 24.04 10.96 -13.18
N GLY A 203 24.54 11.92 -12.40
CA GLY A 203 24.24 12.06 -10.97
C GLY A 203 24.89 10.99 -10.11
N LEU A 204 26.04 10.46 -10.54
CA LEU A 204 26.85 9.57 -9.73
C LEU A 204 28.01 10.35 -9.12
N ALA A 205 28.28 10.11 -7.84
CA ALA A 205 29.49 10.57 -7.17
C ALA A 205 30.45 9.40 -6.97
N VAL A 206 31.73 9.63 -7.22
CA VAL A 206 32.82 8.69 -6.93
C VAL A 206 33.67 9.28 -5.81
N GLU A 207 33.99 8.50 -4.80
CA GLU A 207 34.84 8.87 -3.67
C GLU A 207 36.00 7.86 -3.62
N LEU A 208 37.24 8.36 -3.62
CA LEU A 208 38.45 7.55 -3.57
C LEU A 208 39.17 7.82 -2.24
N VAL A 209 39.35 6.79 -1.42
CA VAL A 209 40.01 6.94 -0.11
C VAL A 209 41.20 5.99 -0.02
N ASP A 210 42.39 6.53 0.19
CA ASP A 210 43.60 5.75 0.48
C ASP A 210 43.61 5.31 1.96
N GLU A 211 43.54 4.01 2.17
CA GLU A 211 43.67 3.36 3.47
C GLU A 211 44.98 2.56 3.53
N ASN A 212 46.07 3.23 3.91
CA ASN A 212 47.41 2.63 4.07
C ASN A 212 47.96 1.96 2.81
N GLY A 213 47.81 2.59 1.64
CA GLY A 213 48.28 2.08 0.35
C GLY A 213 47.27 1.18 -0.37
N ILE A 214 46.06 1.04 0.17
CA ILE A 214 44.94 0.39 -0.49
C ILE A 214 43.88 1.46 -0.74
N VAL A 215 43.60 1.72 -2.01
CA VAL A 215 42.58 2.69 -2.40
C VAL A 215 41.22 2.02 -2.44
N SER A 216 40.29 2.51 -1.62
CA SER A 216 38.88 2.13 -1.68
C SER A 216 38.13 3.02 -2.67
N VAL A 217 37.24 2.42 -3.45
CA VAL A 217 36.39 3.10 -4.44
C VAL A 217 34.95 3.00 -3.98
N THR A 218 34.31 4.15 -3.72
CA THR A 218 32.89 4.21 -3.38
C THR A 218 32.13 4.98 -4.45
N VAL A 219 31.07 4.40 -5.01
CA VAL A 219 30.20 5.07 -5.99
C VAL A 219 28.79 5.21 -5.43
N ARG A 220 28.23 6.42 -5.49
CA ARG A 220 26.89 6.74 -4.94
C ARG A 220 26.01 7.36 -6.01
N ASP A 221 24.72 7.00 -6.00
CA ASP A 221 23.71 7.67 -6.84
C ASP A 221 23.07 8.82 -6.05
N ILE A 222 23.42 10.05 -6.44
CA ILE A 222 23.01 11.30 -5.76
C ILE A 222 21.53 11.57 -6.01
N PHE A 223 20.99 11.17 -7.16
CA PHE A 223 19.57 11.31 -7.48
C PHE A 223 18.71 10.16 -6.93
N GLY A 224 19.34 9.07 -6.49
CA GLY A 224 18.70 7.92 -5.85
C GLY A 224 18.13 8.19 -4.45
N ALA A 225 18.64 9.21 -3.75
CA ALA A 225 18.07 9.68 -2.49
C ALA A 225 16.75 10.43 -2.74
N ARG A 226 15.73 10.27 -1.86
CA ARG A 226 14.53 11.11 -1.92
C ARG A 226 14.95 12.58 -1.81
N GLY A 227 14.98 13.29 -2.94
CA GLY A 227 15.32 14.71 -2.98
C GLY A 227 14.35 15.50 -2.13
N VAL A 228 14.86 16.20 -1.12
CA VAL A 228 14.17 17.31 -0.49
C VAL A 228 14.47 18.54 -1.36
N PHE A 229 13.42 19.13 -1.93
CA PHE A 229 13.50 20.46 -2.51
C PHE A 229 13.75 21.45 -1.36
N VAL A 230 14.93 22.07 -1.35
CA VAL A 230 15.22 23.22 -0.49
C VAL A 230 15.20 24.45 -1.41
N PRO A 231 14.28 25.41 -1.18
CA PRO A 231 14.19 26.64 -1.98
C PRO A 231 15.43 27.51 -1.87
#